data_AF-A0A4U0WF20-F1
#
_entry.id   AF-A0A4U0WF20-F1
#
_cell.length_a   1.000
_cell.length_b   1.000
_cell.length_c   1.000
_cell.angle_alpha   90.00
_cell.angle_beta   90.00
_cell.angle_gamma   90.00
#
_symmetry.space_group_name_H-M   'P 1'
#
loop_
_entity.id
_entity.type
_entity.pdbx_description
1 polymer ?
#
loop_
_entity_poly.entity_id
_entity_poly.type
_entity_poly.pdbx_seq_one_letter_code
_entity_poly.pdbx_strand_id
1 'polypeptide(L)'
;MTTITTRRVLGYQEVQQQGYQYPQTPAALPPPPPVQQPPADYSHLMRSPPPEPPQQPATSTTTTSTTATQTKSSQGGVARQAAAAQGDSELALFDVRICDLLLTSGSTCPQGFTWYKVDHGYLCGGGSHFVEDGEVDRMLRGRRPIVDAVNLYLDPSTAVAPPPDQGLHEPMHGAYEQCVLFARDRGGRTLTAHNNVHSSPNTKRHSSHSPLSNTNPASTRKKTTLPTLLAMHKRAEPITMLTAHDFPSAHVADQAGMDMVLVGDSLAMVALGMDDTSEVLLEEMILHCRSVARGAKAAFIVGDLPMGSYEISPEQAVGSAIKMVKEGRVQGIKLEGGAEMVPAIAKIVTAGMPVLAHIGLTPQRQNALGGFRVQGKSAAGALRLLTDAIAVQEAGAFAVVLEAVPTEVASLVTKKLRIPTIGIGAGNGCSGQVLVQVDMSGNFPPGRFLPKFVKKYGDVWGEAKRAVEAFRVEVKERSYPAVEHTYPMAKEEFAEFERVVGGER
;
A
#
# COMPACT_ATOMS: atom_id res chain seq x y z
N MET A 1 14.23 21.73 67.77
CA MET A 1 14.94 20.80 66.86
C MET A 1 13.94 20.30 65.83
N THR A 2 14.10 20.30 64.51
CA THR A 2 14.97 20.99 63.54
C THR A 2 14.24 20.72 62.21
N THR A 3 13.50 21.70 61.69
CA THR A 3 13.83 22.49 60.49
C THR A 3 13.72 21.75 59.15
N ILE A 4 12.60 22.01 58.47
CA ILE A 4 12.44 21.97 57.01
C ILE A 4 13.14 23.21 56.46
N THR A 5 13.97 23.08 55.42
CA THR A 5 14.55 24.25 54.72
C THR A 5 14.25 24.18 53.23
N THR A 6 13.27 24.96 52.82
CA THR A 6 13.07 25.46 51.46
C THR A 6 14.16 26.47 51.13
N ARG A 7 14.79 26.35 49.95
CA ARG A 7 15.55 27.45 49.33
C ARG A 7 14.91 27.80 47.99
N ARG A 8 14.19 28.93 47.98
CA ARG A 8 14.08 29.85 46.84
C ARG A 8 15.28 30.80 46.89
N VAL A 9 15.72 31.31 45.73
CA VAL A 9 16.21 32.68 45.45
C VAL A 9 16.99 32.63 44.12
N LEU A 10 16.40 33.11 43.02
CA LEU A 10 16.48 34.45 42.38
C LEU A 10 17.55 34.50 41.27
N GLY A 11 17.15 34.95 40.08
CA GLY A 11 18.06 35.23 38.98
C GLY A 11 17.40 35.33 37.59
N TYR A 12 16.25 36.01 37.46
CA TYR A 12 15.83 36.54 36.16
C TYR A 12 16.18 38.03 36.15
N GLN A 13 17.27 38.37 35.48
CA GLN A 13 17.55 39.75 35.06
C GLN A 13 17.06 39.92 33.63
N GLU A 14 16.25 40.96 33.45
CA GLU A 14 15.94 41.59 32.18
C GLU A 14 17.25 41.96 31.45
N VAL A 15 17.42 41.47 30.23
CA VAL A 15 18.35 42.10 29.28
C VAL A 15 17.49 42.90 28.32
N GLN A 16 17.63 44.22 28.48
CA GLN A 16 17.05 45.24 27.65
C GLN A 16 17.47 45.13 26.19
N GLN A 17 16.56 45.61 25.36
CA GLN A 17 16.70 45.99 23.96
C GLN A 17 18.11 46.50 23.59
N GLN A 18 18.80 45.74 22.74
CA GLN A 18 19.80 46.29 21.83
C GLN A 18 19.31 46.06 20.40
N GLY A 19 19.08 47.16 19.69
CA GLY A 19 18.57 47.17 18.34
C GLY A 19 19.51 46.48 17.37
N TYR A 20 19.01 45.43 16.72
CA TYR A 20 19.61 44.87 15.52
C TYR A 20 19.12 45.68 14.32
N GLN A 21 20.00 46.48 13.74
CA GLN A 21 19.76 47.10 12.44
C GLN A 21 19.85 46.03 11.35
N TYR A 22 18.83 45.96 10.48
CA TYR A 22 18.87 45.20 9.25
C TYR A 22 19.99 45.73 8.33
N PRO A 23 20.85 44.88 7.76
CA PRO A 23 21.71 45.29 6.67
C PRO A 23 20.85 45.65 5.46
N GLN A 24 21.15 46.81 4.89
CA GLN A 24 20.61 47.32 3.63
C GLN A 24 20.69 46.27 2.52
N THR A 25 19.65 46.21 1.71
CA THR A 25 19.52 45.46 0.44
C THR A 25 20.81 45.45 -0.37
N PRO A 26 21.33 44.28 -0.80
CA PRO A 26 22.40 44.24 -1.79
C PRO A 26 21.89 44.77 -3.14
N ALA A 27 22.71 45.59 -3.80
CA ALA A 27 22.46 46.13 -5.13
C ALA A 27 22.14 45.02 -6.16
N ALA A 28 21.25 45.33 -7.09
CA ALA A 28 20.86 44.46 -8.19
C ALA A 28 22.08 43.97 -9.00
N LEU A 29 22.14 42.66 -9.25
CA LEU A 29 23.13 42.05 -10.14
C LEU A 29 22.92 42.53 -11.58
N PRO A 30 24.00 42.77 -12.35
CA PRO A 30 23.89 43.11 -13.77
C PRO A 30 23.31 41.93 -14.57
N PRO A 31 22.58 42.20 -15.67
CA PRO A 31 21.98 41.15 -16.50
C PRO A 31 23.08 40.28 -17.16
N PRO A 32 22.78 39.00 -17.42
CA PRO A 32 23.73 38.09 -18.06
C PRO A 32 24.03 38.53 -19.51
N PRO A 33 25.23 38.22 -20.03
CA PRO A 33 25.59 38.52 -21.41
C PRO A 33 24.73 37.69 -22.39
N PRO A 34 24.53 38.17 -23.63
CA PRO A 34 23.71 37.48 -24.62
C PRO A 34 24.32 36.13 -25.01
N VAL A 35 23.46 35.12 -25.09
CA VAL A 35 23.80 33.76 -25.51
C VAL A 35 24.27 33.78 -26.97
N GLN A 36 25.51 33.33 -27.22
CA GLN A 36 26.00 33.08 -28.57
C GLN A 36 25.26 31.87 -29.16
N GLN A 37 24.64 32.06 -30.32
CA GLN A 37 24.05 30.96 -31.08
C GLN A 37 25.15 29.98 -31.53
N PRO A 38 24.93 28.65 -31.42
CA PRO A 38 25.85 27.68 -31.99
C PRO A 38 25.80 27.73 -33.53
N PRO A 39 26.91 27.44 -34.23
CA PRO A 39 26.94 27.42 -35.68
C PRO A 39 26.04 26.31 -36.23
N ALA A 40 25.29 26.65 -37.28
CA ALA A 40 24.44 25.74 -38.02
C ALA A 40 25.29 24.82 -38.91
N ASP A 41 25.35 23.52 -38.59
CA ASP A 41 25.29 22.42 -39.56
C ASP A 41 25.17 21.06 -38.84
N TYR A 42 23.98 20.47 -38.85
CA TYR A 42 23.73 19.07 -38.46
C TYR A 42 22.98 18.32 -39.57
N SER A 43 23.27 18.64 -40.83
CA SER A 43 22.56 18.05 -41.99
C SER A 43 22.94 16.58 -42.28
N HIS A 44 23.81 15.96 -41.50
CA HIS A 44 24.33 14.60 -41.76
C HIS A 44 23.96 13.51 -40.73
N LEU A 45 23.11 13.77 -39.73
CA LEU A 45 22.76 12.79 -38.69
C LEU A 45 21.26 12.42 -38.57
N MET A 46 20.42 12.79 -39.53
CA MET A 46 19.03 12.30 -39.58
C MET A 46 18.93 11.05 -40.46
N ARG A 47 18.85 9.86 -39.84
CA ARG A 47 18.32 8.66 -40.51
C ARG A 47 16.83 8.86 -40.78
N SER A 48 16.40 8.52 -41.99
CA SER A 48 15.01 8.62 -42.45
C SER A 48 14.03 7.88 -41.51
N PRO A 49 12.83 8.42 -41.26
CA PRO A 49 11.79 7.71 -40.52
C PRO A 49 11.27 6.50 -41.31
N PRO A 50 10.78 5.43 -40.64
CA PRO A 50 10.18 4.28 -41.32
C PRO A 50 8.87 4.67 -42.03
N PRO A 51 8.47 3.95 -43.10
CA PRO A 51 7.30 4.29 -43.89
C PRO A 51 6.00 4.09 -43.10
N GLU A 52 5.03 4.99 -43.34
CA GLU A 52 3.67 4.92 -42.78
C GLU A 52 2.93 3.63 -43.19
N PRO A 53 2.06 3.08 -42.30
CA PRO A 53 1.18 1.99 -42.66
C PRO A 53 0.10 2.46 -43.66
N PRO A 54 -0.40 1.56 -44.53
CA PRO A 54 -1.27 1.92 -45.65
C PRO A 54 -2.63 2.48 -45.19
N GLN A 55 -3.02 3.60 -45.79
CA GLN A 55 -4.31 4.26 -45.61
C GLN A 55 -5.45 3.39 -46.15
N GLN A 56 -6.45 3.12 -45.30
CA GLN A 56 -7.75 2.59 -45.73
C GLN A 56 -8.62 3.72 -46.32
N PRO A 57 -9.47 3.43 -47.32
CA PRO A 57 -10.22 4.45 -48.04
C PRO A 57 -11.30 5.10 -47.19
N ALA A 58 -11.45 6.41 -47.37
CA ALA A 58 -12.42 7.26 -46.71
C ALA A 58 -13.87 6.84 -47.05
N THR A 59 -14.66 6.56 -46.01
CA THR A 59 -16.13 6.55 -46.08
C THR A 59 -16.68 7.66 -45.18
N SER A 60 -17.27 8.66 -45.84
CA SER A 60 -18.25 9.66 -45.37
C SER A 60 -18.49 9.78 -43.86
N THR A 61 -18.04 10.90 -43.31
CA THR A 61 -18.56 11.52 -42.09
C THR A 61 -20.06 11.80 -42.24
N THR A 62 -20.90 10.97 -41.63
CA THR A 62 -22.26 11.36 -41.27
C THR A 62 -22.26 11.70 -39.78
N THR A 63 -22.29 12.99 -39.50
CA THR A 63 -22.51 13.55 -38.17
C THR A 63 -23.86 13.06 -37.66
N THR A 64 -23.87 12.05 -36.80
CA THR A 64 -25.05 11.71 -36.00
C THR A 64 -24.70 11.96 -34.54
N SER A 65 -25.08 13.16 -34.10
CA SER A 65 -25.33 13.44 -32.69
C SER A 65 -26.32 12.40 -32.19
N THR A 66 -25.84 11.38 -31.48
CA THR A 66 -26.73 10.53 -30.70
C THR A 66 -26.76 11.14 -29.31
N THR A 67 -27.52 12.22 -29.21
CA THR A 67 -28.20 12.59 -27.97
C THR A 67 -28.85 11.31 -27.46
N ALA A 68 -28.39 10.78 -26.34
CA ALA A 68 -29.12 9.72 -25.66
C ALA A 68 -30.48 10.32 -25.29
N THR A 69 -31.46 10.00 -26.12
CA THR A 69 -32.85 10.38 -25.94
C THR A 69 -33.25 9.89 -24.56
N GLN A 70 -33.51 10.82 -23.64
CA GLN A 70 -34.25 10.54 -22.42
C GLN A 70 -35.63 10.03 -22.82
N THR A 71 -35.75 8.73 -23.03
CA THR A 71 -37.04 8.05 -23.05
C THR A 71 -37.53 8.00 -21.61
N LYS A 72 -38.51 8.86 -21.32
CA LYS A 72 -39.36 8.76 -20.13
C LYS A 72 -39.88 7.32 -20.00
N SER A 73 -39.32 6.56 -19.06
CA SER A 73 -40.04 5.49 -18.39
C SER A 73 -39.58 5.43 -16.93
N SER A 74 -40.39 6.01 -16.06
CA SER A 74 -40.17 6.09 -14.62
C SER A 74 -40.64 4.80 -13.92
N GLN A 75 -40.22 3.63 -14.41
CA GLN A 75 -40.64 2.34 -13.86
C GLN A 75 -39.43 1.49 -13.46
N GLY A 76 -38.83 1.83 -12.32
CA GLY A 76 -37.74 1.07 -11.72
C GLY A 76 -37.20 1.71 -10.45
N GLY A 77 -36.56 0.91 -9.60
CA GLY A 77 -35.96 1.32 -8.31
C GLY A 77 -36.81 0.99 -7.08
N VAL A 78 -37.79 0.09 -7.20
CA VAL A 78 -38.67 -0.28 -6.08
C VAL A 78 -37.86 -0.89 -4.94
N ALA A 79 -36.88 -1.75 -5.26
CA ALA A 79 -36.02 -2.36 -4.24
C ALA A 79 -35.15 -1.33 -3.52
N ARG A 80 -34.64 -0.33 -4.25
CA ARG A 80 -33.82 0.75 -3.69
C ARG A 80 -34.65 1.72 -2.85
N GLN A 81 -35.86 2.04 -3.28
CA GLN A 81 -36.80 2.87 -2.50
C GLN A 81 -37.21 2.17 -1.20
N ALA A 82 -37.40 0.85 -1.23
CA ALA A 82 -37.66 0.06 -0.03
C ALA A 82 -36.46 0.05 0.93
N ALA A 83 -35.22 0.00 0.42
CA ALA A 83 -34.01 0.15 1.24
C ALA A 83 -33.88 1.56 1.84
N ALA A 84 -34.16 2.60 1.04
CA ALA A 84 -34.18 3.99 1.51
C ALA A 84 -35.20 4.23 2.64
N ALA A 85 -36.36 3.59 2.56
CA ALA A 85 -37.39 3.67 3.60
C ALA A 85 -36.97 3.06 4.95
N GLN A 86 -35.91 2.24 4.97
CA GLN A 86 -35.37 1.61 6.19
C GLN A 86 -34.20 2.40 6.79
N GLY A 87 -33.75 3.47 6.13
CA GLY A 87 -32.72 4.39 6.61
C GLY A 87 -31.43 4.35 5.79
N ASP A 88 -30.59 5.36 6.00
CA ASP A 88 -29.40 5.61 5.17
C ASP A 88 -28.38 4.47 5.18
N SER A 89 -28.30 3.72 6.29
CA SER A 89 -27.40 2.56 6.41
C SER A 89 -27.83 1.39 5.52
N GLU A 90 -29.14 1.12 5.45
CA GLU A 90 -29.68 0.06 4.59
C GLU A 90 -29.61 0.45 3.11
N LEU A 91 -29.81 1.74 2.81
CA LEU A 91 -29.62 2.25 1.45
C LEU A 91 -28.17 2.11 0.98
N ALA A 92 -27.20 2.45 1.83
CA ALA A 92 -25.78 2.30 1.50
C ALA A 92 -25.39 0.82 1.30
N LEU A 93 -25.91 -0.07 2.16
CA LEU A 93 -25.66 -1.51 2.06
C LEU A 93 -26.29 -2.10 0.79
N PHE A 94 -27.49 -1.65 0.43
CA PHE A 94 -28.16 -2.02 -0.80
C PHE A 94 -27.30 -1.67 -2.02
N ASP A 95 -26.85 -0.42 -2.13
CA ASP A 95 -26.07 0.05 -3.29
C ASP A 95 -24.75 -0.73 -3.44
N VAL A 96 -24.06 -1.05 -2.34
CA VAL A 96 -22.84 -1.89 -2.36
C VAL A 96 -23.13 -3.29 -2.90
N ARG A 97 -24.20 -3.93 -2.44
CA ARG A 97 -24.57 -5.29 -2.88
C ARG A 97 -25.00 -5.33 -4.34
N ILE A 98 -25.63 -4.28 -4.85
CA ILE A 98 -25.96 -4.18 -6.28
C ILE A 98 -24.68 -4.03 -7.11
N CYS A 99 -23.72 -3.20 -6.69
CA CYS A 99 -22.44 -3.10 -7.40
C CYS A 99 -21.71 -4.45 -7.48
N ASP A 100 -21.69 -5.24 -6.39
CA ASP A 100 -21.11 -6.60 -6.38
C ASP A 100 -21.89 -7.57 -7.27
N LEU A 101 -23.22 -7.48 -7.26
CA LEU A 101 -24.07 -8.28 -8.12
C LEU A 101 -23.80 -8.00 -9.60
N LEU A 102 -23.66 -6.72 -9.99
CA LEU A 102 -23.38 -6.31 -11.36
C LEU A 102 -22.02 -6.82 -11.85
N LEU A 103 -21.02 -6.91 -10.96
CA LEU A 103 -19.72 -7.52 -11.30
C LEU A 103 -19.80 -9.03 -11.58
N THR A 104 -20.81 -9.71 -11.00
CA THR A 104 -20.93 -11.18 -11.06
C THR A 104 -22.03 -11.69 -11.99
N SER A 105 -22.95 -10.82 -12.42
CA SER A 105 -24.11 -11.16 -13.25
C SER A 105 -23.87 -11.19 -14.76
N GLY A 106 -22.62 -11.01 -15.21
CA GLY A 106 -22.29 -10.91 -16.64
C GLY A 106 -22.53 -9.52 -17.24
N SER A 107 -22.93 -8.53 -16.44
CA SER A 107 -22.95 -7.12 -16.84
C SER A 107 -21.50 -6.61 -16.82
N THR A 108 -20.88 -6.47 -17.99
CA THR A 108 -19.43 -6.29 -18.09
C THR A 108 -18.97 -4.87 -17.74
N CYS A 109 -18.68 -4.59 -16.47
CA CYS A 109 -17.72 -3.53 -16.15
C CYS A 109 -16.31 -4.13 -16.28
N PRO A 110 -15.42 -3.56 -17.11
CA PRO A 110 -14.10 -4.13 -17.35
C PRO A 110 -13.28 -4.26 -16.05
N GLN A 111 -12.36 -5.23 -16.00
CA GLN A 111 -11.48 -5.44 -14.84
C GLN A 111 -10.76 -4.14 -14.46
N GLY A 112 -10.86 -3.75 -13.19
CA GLY A 112 -10.26 -2.52 -12.65
C GLY A 112 -11.22 -1.35 -12.50
N PHE A 113 -12.45 -1.43 -13.04
CA PHE A 113 -13.47 -0.38 -12.87
C PHE A 113 -14.57 -0.81 -11.89
N THR A 114 -15.11 0.17 -11.17
CA THR A 114 -16.20 0.00 -10.19
C THR A 114 -17.52 0.53 -10.74
N TRP A 115 -18.64 -0.04 -10.26
CA TRP A 115 -19.96 0.51 -10.52
C TRP A 115 -20.28 1.61 -9.50
N TYR A 116 -20.93 2.67 -9.97
CA TYR A 116 -21.37 3.80 -9.16
C TYR A 116 -22.87 3.98 -9.31
N LYS A 117 -23.58 4.20 -8.20
CA LYS A 117 -24.96 4.67 -8.28
C LYS A 117 -24.97 6.08 -8.90
N VAL A 118 -25.79 6.26 -9.92
CA VAL A 118 -26.07 7.55 -10.55
C VAL A 118 -27.59 7.76 -10.64
N ASP A 119 -28.03 8.89 -11.16
CA ASP A 119 -29.46 9.11 -11.39
C ASP A 119 -30.04 8.02 -12.31
N HIS A 120 -31.14 7.40 -11.86
CA HIS A 120 -31.90 6.37 -12.59
C HIS A 120 -31.18 5.03 -12.88
N GLY A 121 -29.96 4.81 -12.35
CA GLY A 121 -29.28 3.52 -12.52
C GLY A 121 -27.88 3.44 -11.90
N TYR A 122 -27.06 2.56 -12.44
CA TYR A 122 -25.66 2.35 -12.05
C TYR A 122 -24.77 2.50 -13.28
N LEU A 123 -23.71 3.29 -13.16
CA LEU A 123 -22.74 3.56 -14.23
C LEU A 123 -21.40 2.92 -13.90
N CYS A 124 -20.82 2.20 -14.86
CA CYS A 124 -19.47 1.68 -14.74
C CYS A 124 -18.45 2.82 -14.86
N GLY A 125 -17.45 2.84 -13.97
CA GLY A 125 -16.36 3.83 -13.96
C GLY A 125 -15.53 3.86 -15.24
N GLY A 126 -15.58 2.81 -16.05
CA GLY A 126 -14.99 2.75 -17.40
C GLY A 126 -15.82 3.44 -18.48
N GLY A 127 -16.93 4.11 -18.12
CA GLY A 127 -17.72 5.00 -18.96
C GLY A 127 -18.53 4.36 -20.09
N SER A 128 -18.48 3.04 -20.24
CA SER A 128 -19.00 2.31 -21.40
C SER A 128 -20.27 1.49 -21.12
N HIS A 129 -20.69 1.38 -19.86
CA HIS A 129 -21.80 0.51 -19.46
C HIS A 129 -22.67 1.20 -18.39
N PHE A 130 -23.99 1.13 -18.58
CA PHE A 130 -25.01 1.69 -17.70
C PHE A 130 -26.13 0.66 -17.51
N VAL A 131 -26.61 0.49 -16.27
CA VAL A 131 -27.70 -0.42 -15.92
C VAL A 131 -28.80 0.38 -15.23
N GLU A 132 -30.01 0.35 -15.78
CA GLU A 132 -31.16 1.08 -15.24
C GLU A 132 -31.70 0.46 -13.94
N ASP A 133 -32.26 1.29 -13.06
CA ASP A 133 -32.85 0.82 -11.78
C ASP A 133 -33.97 -0.23 -11.99
N GLY A 134 -34.69 -0.18 -13.12
CA GLY A 134 -35.71 -1.18 -13.47
C GLY A 134 -35.14 -2.53 -13.92
N GLU A 135 -33.92 -2.53 -14.47
CA GLU A 135 -33.19 -3.75 -14.80
C GLU A 135 -32.64 -4.41 -13.53
N VAL A 136 -32.14 -3.61 -12.58
CA VAL A 136 -31.77 -4.07 -11.23
C VAL A 136 -32.96 -4.75 -10.55
N ASP A 137 -34.15 -4.11 -10.54
CA ASP A 137 -35.36 -4.72 -9.98
C ASP A 137 -35.69 -6.07 -10.65
N ARG A 138 -35.44 -6.20 -11.96
CA ARG A 138 -35.67 -7.44 -12.71
C ARG A 138 -34.65 -8.53 -12.35
N MET A 139 -33.38 -8.16 -12.16
CA MET A 139 -32.31 -9.09 -11.74
C MET A 139 -32.54 -9.69 -10.35
N LEU A 140 -33.23 -8.94 -9.48
CA LEU A 140 -33.57 -9.37 -8.13
C LEU A 140 -34.81 -10.30 -8.10
N ARG A 141 -35.68 -10.27 -9.12
CA ARG A 141 -36.86 -11.16 -9.17
C ARG A 141 -36.43 -12.62 -9.29
N GLY A 142 -36.89 -13.46 -8.35
CA GLY A 142 -36.69 -14.92 -8.38
C GLY A 142 -35.40 -15.43 -7.75
N ARG A 143 -34.55 -14.56 -7.19
CA ARG A 143 -33.39 -14.98 -6.38
C ARG A 143 -33.82 -15.26 -4.94
N ARG A 144 -33.36 -16.37 -4.34
CA ARG A 144 -33.64 -16.67 -2.91
C ARG A 144 -32.88 -15.68 -2.02
N PRO A 145 -33.43 -15.30 -0.85
CA PRO A 145 -32.77 -14.37 0.07
C PRO A 145 -31.42 -14.93 0.54
N ILE A 146 -30.37 -14.12 0.44
CA ILE A 146 -29.08 -14.39 1.07
C ILE A 146 -29.23 -14.07 2.57
N VAL A 147 -29.00 -15.05 3.42
CA VAL A 147 -29.10 -14.95 4.89
C VAL A 147 -27.97 -14.11 5.49
N ASP A 148 -28.26 -12.83 5.77
CA ASP A 148 -28.27 -12.21 7.11
C ASP A 148 -28.61 -10.70 6.96
N ALA A 149 -29.67 -10.30 7.70
CA ALA A 149 -30.36 -9.00 7.91
C ALA A 149 -30.12 -7.89 6.84
N VAL A 150 -31.09 -7.43 6.03
CA VAL A 150 -32.52 -7.15 6.27
C VAL A 150 -33.36 -7.57 5.04
N ASN A 151 -34.65 -7.85 5.25
CA ASN A 151 -35.63 -8.34 4.27
C ASN A 151 -35.64 -7.58 2.93
N LEU A 152 -35.09 -8.20 1.88
CA LEU A 152 -35.48 -7.94 0.49
C LEU A 152 -36.89 -8.53 0.28
N TYR A 153 -37.91 -7.69 0.41
CA TYR A 153 -39.29 -8.07 0.12
C TYR A 153 -39.44 -8.50 -1.35
N LEU A 154 -39.86 -9.75 -1.55
CA LEU A 154 -40.42 -10.26 -2.80
C LEU A 154 -41.82 -10.83 -2.49
N ASP A 155 -42.79 -9.94 -2.29
CA ASP A 155 -44.19 -10.20 -2.63
C ASP A 155 -44.91 -8.84 -2.80
N PRO A 156 -45.37 -8.48 -4.01
CA PRO A 156 -46.07 -7.21 -4.25
C PRO A 156 -47.50 -7.16 -3.65
N SER A 157 -47.94 -8.15 -2.86
CA SER A 157 -49.33 -8.22 -2.36
C SER A 157 -49.56 -7.86 -0.88
N THR A 158 -48.54 -7.53 -0.06
CA THR A 158 -48.73 -7.37 1.41
C THR A 158 -48.21 -6.06 2.02
N ALA A 159 -48.42 -4.91 1.37
CA ALA A 159 -48.19 -3.61 2.00
C ALA A 159 -49.36 -3.25 2.94
N VAL A 160 -49.17 -3.42 4.26
CA VAL A 160 -50.06 -2.85 5.30
C VAL A 160 -49.22 -1.97 6.22
N ALA A 161 -49.73 -0.76 6.48
CA ALA A 161 -49.07 0.33 7.19
C ALA A 161 -48.71 0.00 8.67
N PRO A 162 -47.66 0.61 9.24
CA PRO A 162 -47.25 0.38 10.62
C PRO A 162 -47.99 1.31 11.62
N PRO A 163 -48.28 0.85 12.86
CA PRO A 163 -48.65 1.74 13.97
C PRO A 163 -47.42 2.13 14.83
N PRO A 164 -47.53 3.17 15.69
CA PRO A 164 -46.37 3.94 16.16
C PRO A 164 -45.79 3.49 17.52
N ASP A 165 -44.45 3.60 17.57
CA ASP A 165 -43.52 4.03 18.64
C ASP A 165 -43.84 3.76 20.13
N GLN A 166 -42.97 2.98 20.82
CA GLN A 166 -42.63 3.13 22.25
C GLN A 166 -41.24 2.53 22.60
N GLY A 167 -40.26 3.40 22.92
CA GLY A 167 -39.57 3.44 24.23
C GLY A 167 -38.45 2.44 24.61
N LEU A 168 -37.23 3.00 24.80
CA LEU A 168 -36.27 2.84 25.93
C LEU A 168 -35.64 1.47 26.29
N HIS A 169 -34.30 1.35 26.16
CA HIS A 169 -33.27 1.15 27.23
C HIS A 169 -31.94 0.51 26.74
N GLU A 170 -30.89 0.75 27.54
CA GLU A 170 -29.43 0.65 27.40
C GLU A 170 -28.75 -0.76 27.27
N PRO A 171 -27.40 -0.86 27.13
CA PRO A 171 -26.72 -1.91 26.34
C PRO A 171 -26.22 -3.11 27.16
N MET A 172 -26.06 -4.26 26.49
CA MET A 172 -25.43 -5.46 27.04
C MET A 172 -24.28 -5.95 26.16
N HIS A 173 -23.11 -6.06 26.78
CA HIS A 173 -21.99 -6.88 26.36
C HIS A 173 -22.43 -8.33 26.08
N GLY A 174 -21.99 -8.94 24.98
CA GLY A 174 -22.26 -10.35 24.69
C GLY A 174 -21.34 -10.93 23.64
N ALA A 175 -20.78 -12.09 23.94
CA ALA A 175 -19.73 -12.79 23.22
C ALA A 175 -20.15 -13.30 21.82
N TYR A 176 -19.18 -13.39 20.91
CA TYR A 176 -19.32 -14.12 19.66
C TYR A 176 -19.30 -15.63 19.94
N GLU A 177 -20.46 -16.28 19.97
CA GLU A 177 -20.58 -17.72 19.81
C GLU A 177 -20.79 -18.09 18.34
N GLN A 178 -20.04 -19.08 17.87
CA GLN A 178 -20.18 -19.70 16.56
C GLN A 178 -21.52 -20.45 16.47
N CYS A 179 -22.43 -20.01 15.59
CA CYS A 179 -23.63 -20.77 15.26
C CYS A 179 -23.31 -21.98 14.39
N VAL A 180 -23.49 -23.18 14.95
CA VAL A 180 -23.55 -24.46 14.23
C VAL A 180 -25.02 -24.71 13.84
N LEU A 181 -25.31 -24.87 12.56
CA LEU A 181 -26.64 -25.18 12.02
C LEU A 181 -27.08 -26.60 12.41
N PHE A 182 -28.18 -26.72 13.16
CA PHE A 182 -28.89 -27.99 13.35
C PHE A 182 -30.04 -28.10 12.34
N ALA A 183 -29.94 -29.05 11.41
CA ALA A 183 -31.08 -29.49 10.61
C ALA A 183 -31.84 -30.61 11.34
N ARG A 184 -33.16 -30.46 11.52
CA ARG A 184 -34.06 -31.51 12.04
C ARG A 184 -34.82 -32.15 10.88
N ASP A 185 -34.82 -33.48 10.82
CA ASP A 185 -35.72 -34.27 9.97
C ASP A 185 -37.09 -34.48 10.65
N ARG A 186 -38.14 -34.74 9.84
CA ARG A 186 -39.57 -34.90 10.19
C ARG A 186 -39.89 -36.16 11.03
N GLY A 187 -38.95 -36.63 11.83
CA GLY A 187 -39.11 -37.79 12.73
C GLY A 187 -38.72 -37.53 14.20
N GLY A 188 -38.38 -36.31 14.59
CA GLY A 188 -38.24 -35.94 16.00
C GLY A 188 -37.10 -36.60 16.78
N ARG A 189 -36.03 -37.08 16.13
CA ARG A 189 -34.80 -37.51 16.83
C ARG A 189 -33.65 -36.53 16.57
N THR A 190 -33.01 -36.10 17.65
CA THR A 190 -31.80 -35.28 17.63
C THR A 190 -30.62 -36.15 17.22
N LEU A 191 -30.04 -35.91 16.04
CA LEU A 191 -28.73 -36.47 15.68
C LEU A 191 -27.65 -35.57 16.28
N THR A 192 -26.99 -36.03 17.34
CA THR A 192 -25.72 -35.47 17.77
C THR A 192 -24.65 -35.87 16.74
N ALA A 193 -24.26 -34.93 15.88
CA ALA A 193 -23.06 -35.06 15.08
C ALA A 193 -21.85 -34.98 16.01
N HIS A 194 -21.40 -36.13 16.53
CA HIS A 194 -20.05 -36.24 17.03
C HIS A 194 -19.11 -36.01 15.85
N ASN A 195 -18.49 -34.83 15.80
CA ASN A 195 -17.33 -34.57 14.96
C ASN A 195 -16.14 -35.39 15.48
N ASN A 196 -16.17 -36.69 15.23
CA ASN A 196 -14.95 -37.47 15.15
C ASN A 196 -14.40 -37.22 13.75
N VAL A 197 -13.60 -36.15 13.62
CA VAL A 197 -12.66 -36.02 12.50
C VAL A 197 -11.59 -37.07 12.73
N HIS A 198 -11.88 -38.31 12.36
CA HIS A 198 -10.82 -39.22 11.96
C HIS A 198 -10.20 -38.61 10.70
N SER A 199 -9.06 -37.95 10.88
CA SER A 199 -8.16 -37.63 9.79
C SER A 199 -7.75 -38.93 9.10
N SER A 200 -8.50 -39.32 8.06
CA SER A 200 -8.04 -40.35 7.13
C SER A 200 -6.68 -39.90 6.60
N PRO A 201 -5.58 -40.66 6.78
CA PRO A 201 -4.23 -40.17 6.52
C PRO A 201 -3.89 -39.94 5.04
N ASN A 202 -4.84 -39.97 4.10
CA ASN A 202 -4.50 -40.02 2.68
C ASN A 202 -5.53 -39.48 1.69
N THR A 203 -6.34 -38.47 2.05
CA THR A 203 -7.07 -37.72 1.02
C THR A 203 -6.14 -36.68 0.40
N LYS A 204 -5.44 -37.04 -0.70
CA LYS A 204 -4.71 -36.08 -1.52
C LYS A 204 -5.69 -35.02 -2.03
N ARG A 205 -5.42 -33.75 -1.72
CA ARG A 205 -6.25 -32.62 -2.15
C ARG A 205 -5.91 -32.27 -3.59
N HIS A 206 -6.85 -32.48 -4.49
CA HIS A 206 -6.74 -32.19 -5.93
C HIS A 206 -7.24 -30.78 -6.31
N SER A 207 -7.17 -29.81 -5.38
CA SER A 207 -7.68 -28.46 -5.62
C SER A 207 -6.58 -27.55 -6.18
N SER A 208 -6.91 -26.74 -7.19
CA SER A 208 -6.05 -25.64 -7.67
C SER A 208 -5.92 -24.48 -6.68
N HIS A 209 -6.76 -24.46 -5.64
CA HIS A 209 -6.70 -23.47 -4.58
C HIS A 209 -5.77 -23.94 -3.45
N SER A 210 -4.64 -23.26 -3.29
CA SER A 210 -3.70 -23.46 -2.18
C SER A 210 -3.83 -22.29 -1.18
N PRO A 211 -4.80 -22.33 -0.25
CA PRO A 211 -4.84 -21.34 0.81
C PRO A 211 -3.58 -21.51 1.67
N LEU A 212 -2.99 -20.40 2.11
CA LEU A 212 -1.95 -20.45 3.15
C LEU A 212 -2.52 -21.26 4.32
N SER A 213 -1.85 -22.35 4.66
CA SER A 213 -2.29 -23.24 5.73
C SER A 213 -2.46 -22.45 7.04
N ASN A 214 -3.56 -22.68 7.77
CA ASN A 214 -3.73 -22.20 9.15
C ASN A 214 -2.67 -22.73 10.12
N THR A 215 -1.76 -23.60 9.65
CA THR A 215 -0.59 -24.08 10.41
C THR A 215 0.62 -23.17 10.33
N ASN A 216 0.53 -21.97 9.73
CA ASN A 216 1.59 -20.98 9.94
C ASN A 216 1.55 -20.66 11.44
N PRO A 217 2.53 -21.07 12.26
CA PRO A 217 2.50 -20.71 13.67
C PRO A 217 2.43 -19.20 13.70
N ALA A 218 1.32 -18.65 14.21
CA ALA A 218 1.17 -17.21 14.39
C ALA A 218 2.48 -16.74 14.99
N SER A 219 3.18 -15.82 14.30
CA SER A 219 4.53 -15.37 14.69
C SER A 219 4.56 -15.19 16.21
N THR A 220 5.28 -16.07 16.90
CA THR A 220 5.41 -16.01 18.37
C THR A 220 6.20 -14.77 18.80
N ARG A 221 6.82 -14.07 17.83
CA ARG A 221 7.52 -12.81 18.04
C ARG A 221 6.53 -11.72 18.43
N LYS A 222 6.81 -11.08 19.56
CA LYS A 222 6.08 -9.90 20.02
C LYS A 222 6.19 -8.78 18.99
N LYS A 223 5.11 -8.00 18.84
CA LYS A 223 5.09 -6.82 17.98
C LYS A 223 6.17 -5.83 18.41
N THR A 224 7.03 -5.42 17.48
CA THR A 224 7.95 -4.30 17.67
C THR A 224 7.16 -3.00 17.69
N THR A 225 7.42 -2.19 18.71
CA THR A 225 6.75 -0.91 18.96
C THR A 225 7.78 0.21 19.13
N LEU A 226 7.34 1.47 19.09
CA LEU A 226 8.23 2.61 19.39
C LEU A 226 9.00 2.46 20.71
N PRO A 227 8.37 2.10 21.86
CA PRO A 227 9.12 1.84 23.09
C PRO A 227 10.18 0.75 22.94
N THR A 228 9.90 -0.29 22.13
CA THR A 228 10.87 -1.36 21.88
C THR A 228 12.10 -0.82 21.17
N LEU A 229 11.92 -0.05 20.09
CA LEU A 229 13.01 0.55 19.30
C LEU A 229 13.84 1.54 20.14
N LEU A 230 13.16 2.39 20.92
CA LEU A 230 13.86 3.33 21.82
C LEU A 230 14.62 2.60 22.93
N ALA A 231 14.10 1.47 23.42
CA ALA A 231 14.78 0.66 24.42
C ALA A 231 16.01 -0.06 23.82
N MET A 232 15.93 -0.54 22.57
CA MET A 232 17.09 -1.10 21.85
C MET A 232 18.20 -0.06 21.72
N HIS A 233 17.86 1.16 21.26
CA HIS A 233 18.80 2.27 21.18
C HIS A 233 19.47 2.58 22.53
N LYS A 234 18.68 2.68 23.62
CA LYS A 234 19.22 2.89 24.98
C LYS A 234 20.17 1.80 25.45
N ARG A 235 19.97 0.56 25.00
CA ARG A 235 20.84 -0.59 25.30
C ARG A 235 22.00 -0.75 24.31
N ALA A 236 22.13 0.15 23.34
CA ALA A 236 23.08 0.01 22.21
C ALA A 236 22.90 -1.32 21.45
N GLU A 237 21.68 -1.85 21.39
CA GLU A 237 21.31 -3.00 20.57
C GLU A 237 20.98 -2.51 19.15
N PRO A 238 21.68 -2.99 18.10
CA PRO A 238 21.47 -2.51 16.74
C PRO A 238 20.05 -2.80 16.24
N ILE A 239 19.39 -1.77 15.70
CA ILE A 239 18.07 -1.90 15.08
C ILE A 239 18.22 -2.40 13.64
N THR A 240 17.54 -3.48 13.29
CA THR A 240 17.51 -4.03 11.94
C THR A 240 16.30 -3.51 11.17
N MET A 241 16.57 -2.87 10.04
CA MET A 241 15.53 -2.34 9.15
C MET A 241 15.78 -2.83 7.73
N LEU A 242 14.71 -3.19 7.02
CA LEU A 242 14.79 -3.67 5.64
C LEU A 242 13.62 -3.11 4.85
N THR A 243 13.83 -2.76 3.58
CA THR A 243 12.67 -2.43 2.74
C THR A 243 11.81 -3.66 2.48
N ALA A 244 10.52 -3.47 2.27
CA ALA A 244 9.64 -4.46 1.67
C ALA A 244 8.61 -3.73 0.81
N HIS A 245 8.16 -4.38 -0.27
CA HIS A 245 7.32 -3.75 -1.27
C HIS A 245 6.02 -4.53 -1.49
N ASP A 246 5.93 -5.78 -1.04
CA ASP A 246 4.77 -6.63 -1.25
C ASP A 246 4.59 -7.65 -0.11
N PHE A 247 3.57 -8.48 -0.21
CA PHE A 247 3.29 -9.53 0.76
C PHE A 247 4.46 -10.51 0.93
N PRO A 248 5.02 -11.15 -0.13
CA PRO A 248 6.15 -12.07 0.03
C PRO A 248 7.40 -11.44 0.66
N SER A 249 7.81 -10.26 0.20
CA SER A 249 8.99 -9.53 0.73
C SER A 249 8.83 -9.17 2.22
N ALA A 250 7.63 -8.71 2.61
CA ALA A 250 7.31 -8.40 3.99
C ALA A 250 7.24 -9.66 4.85
N HIS A 251 6.67 -10.75 4.30
CA HIS A 251 6.55 -12.01 5.02
C HIS A 251 7.92 -12.60 5.35
N VAL A 252 8.84 -12.65 4.37
CA VAL A 252 10.19 -13.15 4.63
C VAL A 252 10.97 -12.23 5.59
N ALA A 253 10.81 -10.91 5.48
CA ALA A 253 11.46 -9.96 6.41
C ALA A 253 10.97 -10.16 7.85
N ASP A 254 9.68 -10.37 8.05
CA ASP A 254 9.11 -10.58 9.39
C ASP A 254 9.49 -11.94 9.97
N GLN A 255 9.49 -13.00 9.16
CA GLN A 255 9.96 -14.34 9.55
C GLN A 255 11.46 -14.35 9.88
N ALA A 256 12.26 -13.55 9.19
CA ALA A 256 13.69 -13.36 9.49
C ALA A 256 13.94 -12.53 10.75
N GLY A 257 12.89 -11.99 11.38
CA GLY A 257 12.99 -11.28 12.66
C GLY A 257 13.38 -9.80 12.55
N MET A 258 13.20 -9.15 11.39
CA MET A 258 13.52 -7.72 11.23
C MET A 258 12.73 -6.85 12.23
N ASP A 259 13.39 -5.88 12.86
CA ASP A 259 12.73 -4.99 13.82
C ASP A 259 11.77 -4.01 13.14
N MET A 260 12.21 -3.48 12.00
CA MET A 260 11.49 -2.52 11.20
C MET A 260 11.39 -2.95 9.73
N VAL A 261 10.26 -2.63 9.10
CA VAL A 261 10.06 -2.77 7.66
C VAL A 261 9.72 -1.40 7.08
N LEU A 262 10.40 -1.02 6.00
CA LEU A 262 10.16 0.21 5.27
C LEU A 262 9.49 -0.05 3.94
N VAL A 263 8.32 0.54 3.74
CA VAL A 263 7.75 0.68 2.41
C VAL A 263 8.27 1.99 1.84
N GLY A 264 9.48 1.91 1.27
CA GLY A 264 10.22 3.05 0.76
C GLY A 264 9.91 3.33 -0.70
N ASP A 265 9.93 4.60 -1.08
CA ASP A 265 9.75 5.07 -2.47
C ASP A 265 10.76 4.50 -3.46
N SER A 266 11.88 3.94 -2.98
CA SER A 266 12.78 3.04 -3.74
C SER A 266 12.07 1.95 -4.55
N LEU A 267 10.83 1.59 -4.16
CA LEU A 267 9.96 0.69 -4.92
C LEU A 267 9.69 1.18 -6.35
N ALA A 268 9.73 2.49 -6.60
CA ALA A 268 9.61 3.08 -7.93
C ALA A 268 10.59 2.40 -8.89
N MET A 269 11.86 2.33 -8.48
CA MET A 269 12.92 1.74 -9.29
C MET A 269 12.94 0.22 -9.22
N VAL A 270 12.84 -0.36 -8.01
CA VAL A 270 13.12 -1.80 -7.82
C VAL A 270 11.91 -2.71 -8.01
N ALA A 271 10.69 -2.16 -7.96
CA ALA A 271 9.44 -2.91 -8.10
C ALA A 271 8.59 -2.43 -9.28
N LEU A 272 8.55 -1.12 -9.56
CA LEU A 272 7.77 -0.56 -10.66
C LEU A 272 8.59 -0.33 -11.95
N GLY A 273 9.92 -0.37 -11.86
CA GLY A 273 10.82 -0.20 -13.02
C GLY A 273 10.90 1.23 -13.54
N MET A 274 10.54 2.22 -12.73
CA MET A 274 10.72 3.64 -13.02
C MET A 274 12.21 4.02 -12.98
N ASP A 275 12.58 5.11 -13.66
CA ASP A 275 13.97 5.56 -13.74
C ASP A 275 14.46 6.16 -12.41
N ASP A 276 13.56 6.80 -11.67
CA ASP A 276 13.83 7.34 -10.34
C ASP A 276 12.60 7.32 -9.41
N THR A 277 12.75 7.84 -8.18
CA THR A 277 11.69 7.85 -7.17
C THR A 277 10.73 9.05 -7.28
N SER A 278 10.94 9.95 -8.23
CA SER A 278 10.15 11.19 -8.36
C SER A 278 8.78 10.97 -9.01
N GLU A 279 8.61 9.86 -9.74
CA GLU A 279 7.39 9.53 -10.47
C GLU A 279 6.33 8.82 -9.62
N VAL A 280 6.71 8.21 -8.50
CA VAL A 280 5.80 7.38 -7.71
C VAL A 280 4.76 8.22 -6.97
N LEU A 281 3.51 7.80 -7.08
CA LEU A 281 2.36 8.47 -6.49
C LEU A 281 2.07 7.97 -5.06
N LEU A 282 1.37 8.80 -4.28
CA LEU A 282 0.93 8.43 -2.93
C LEU A 282 0.04 7.18 -2.95
N GLU A 283 -0.84 7.06 -3.93
CA GLU A 283 -1.77 5.94 -4.10
C GLU A 283 -1.03 4.62 -4.39
N GLU A 284 0.07 4.68 -5.14
CA GLU A 284 0.95 3.53 -5.40
C GLU A 284 1.65 3.10 -4.10
N MET A 285 2.20 4.07 -3.36
CA MET A 285 2.78 3.80 -2.03
C MET A 285 1.77 3.15 -1.08
N ILE A 286 0.52 3.61 -1.06
CA ILE A 286 -0.57 3.05 -0.23
C ILE A 286 -0.87 1.60 -0.64
N LEU A 287 -0.90 1.28 -1.93
CA LEU A 287 -1.10 -0.10 -2.42
C LEU A 287 -0.01 -1.04 -1.89
N HIS A 288 1.26 -0.64 -1.99
CA HIS A 288 2.39 -1.41 -1.49
C HIS A 288 2.35 -1.54 0.04
N CYS A 289 2.00 -0.48 0.75
CA CYS A 289 1.81 -0.51 2.21
C CYS A 289 0.74 -1.53 2.64
N ARG A 290 -0.40 -1.57 1.95
CA ARG A 290 -1.47 -2.57 2.20
C ARG A 290 -0.98 -4.00 2.01
N SER A 291 -0.17 -4.23 0.98
CA SER A 291 0.42 -5.53 0.68
C SER A 291 1.39 -5.95 1.79
N VAL A 292 2.29 -5.06 2.19
CA VAL A 292 3.29 -5.26 3.25
C VAL A 292 2.64 -5.50 4.61
N ALA A 293 1.60 -4.73 4.97
CA ALA A 293 0.87 -4.90 6.23
C ALA A 293 0.16 -6.27 6.34
N ARG A 294 -0.12 -6.94 5.22
CA ARG A 294 -0.60 -8.32 5.21
C ARG A 294 0.53 -9.31 5.51
N GLY A 295 1.75 -9.05 5.05
CA GLY A 295 2.91 -9.95 5.19
C GLY A 295 3.65 -9.82 6.51
N ALA A 296 3.89 -8.59 6.98
CA ALA A 296 4.61 -8.31 8.22
C ALA A 296 3.64 -8.11 9.41
N LYS A 297 3.74 -8.99 10.42
CA LYS A 297 2.90 -8.95 11.62
C LYS A 297 3.65 -8.44 12.83
N ALA A 298 4.90 -8.84 13.04
CA ALA A 298 5.68 -8.45 14.21
C ALA A 298 6.53 -7.17 14.00
N ALA A 299 7.09 -6.94 12.81
CA ALA A 299 7.95 -5.77 12.56
C ALA A 299 7.18 -4.44 12.66
N PHE A 300 7.87 -3.36 13.02
CA PHE A 300 7.31 -2.00 12.98
C PHE A 300 7.36 -1.47 11.54
N ILE A 301 6.20 -1.23 10.93
CA ILE A 301 6.07 -0.86 9.52
C ILE A 301 6.04 0.65 9.39
N VAL A 302 6.94 1.19 8.56
CA VAL A 302 7.01 2.61 8.19
C VAL A 302 6.66 2.75 6.71
N GLY A 303 5.71 3.64 6.39
CA GLY A 303 5.40 4.02 5.01
C GLY A 303 6.05 5.36 4.66
N ASP A 304 6.65 5.44 3.49
CA ASP A 304 7.34 6.65 3.03
C ASP A 304 6.38 7.59 2.29
N LEU A 305 6.43 8.88 2.60
CA LEU A 305 5.72 9.89 1.82
C LEU A 305 6.52 10.18 0.55
N PRO A 306 5.94 9.95 -0.65
CA PRO A 306 6.62 10.23 -1.90
C PRO A 306 6.70 11.73 -2.16
N MET A 307 7.60 12.12 -3.05
CA MET A 307 7.80 13.51 -3.44
C MET A 307 6.47 14.15 -3.90
N GLY A 308 6.25 15.40 -3.51
CA GLY A 308 5.05 16.18 -3.84
C GLY A 308 3.87 15.94 -2.89
N SER A 309 3.98 15.02 -1.93
CA SER A 309 2.89 14.68 -1.00
C SER A 309 3.01 15.38 0.37
N TYR A 310 4.10 16.10 0.66
CA TYR A 310 4.33 16.69 1.99
C TYR A 310 5.04 18.05 1.99
N GLU A 311 5.54 18.51 0.85
CA GLU A 311 6.41 19.68 0.74
C GLU A 311 5.64 21.00 0.61
N ILE A 312 4.36 20.97 0.22
CA ILE A 312 3.57 22.19 -0.01
C ILE A 312 3.22 22.86 1.32
N SER A 313 2.77 22.10 2.31
CA SER A 313 2.44 22.62 3.65
C SER A 313 2.40 21.53 4.72
N PRO A 314 2.52 21.88 6.01
CA PRO A 314 2.30 20.94 7.11
C PRO A 314 0.92 20.26 7.06
N GLU A 315 -0.12 20.97 6.63
CA GLU A 315 -1.48 20.43 6.48
C GLU A 315 -1.56 19.37 5.39
N GLN A 316 -0.88 19.60 4.25
CA GLN A 316 -0.76 18.59 3.20
C GLN A 316 -0.06 17.34 3.73
N ALA A 317 1.08 17.51 4.40
CA ALA A 317 1.86 16.42 4.96
C ALA A 317 1.05 15.56 5.94
N VAL A 318 0.23 16.19 6.79
CA VAL A 318 -0.71 15.49 7.67
C VAL A 318 -1.78 14.73 6.88
N GLY A 319 -2.37 15.34 5.84
CA GLY A 319 -3.36 14.67 4.99
C GLY A 319 -2.82 13.40 4.35
N SER A 320 -1.62 13.46 3.78
CA SER A 320 -0.93 12.31 3.18
C SER A 320 -0.57 11.25 4.22
N ALA A 321 -0.04 11.67 5.38
CA ALA A 321 0.27 10.76 6.49
C ALA A 321 -0.97 10.02 7.01
N ILE A 322 -2.12 10.71 7.15
CA ILE A 322 -3.39 10.10 7.57
C ILE A 322 -3.82 9.02 6.58
N LYS A 323 -3.76 9.29 5.27
CA LYS A 323 -4.06 8.28 4.25
C LYS A 323 -3.14 7.08 4.36
N MET A 324 -1.83 7.31 4.49
CA MET A 324 -0.84 6.25 4.62
C MET A 324 -1.10 5.34 5.84
N VAL A 325 -1.44 5.92 6.99
CA VAL A 325 -1.77 5.13 8.20
C VAL A 325 -3.10 4.38 8.03
N LYS A 326 -4.17 5.07 7.62
CA LYS A 326 -5.52 4.48 7.57
C LYS A 326 -5.67 3.45 6.45
N GLU A 327 -5.23 3.80 5.26
CA GLU A 327 -5.38 2.98 4.06
C GLU A 327 -4.20 2.04 3.90
N GLY A 328 -2.97 2.54 4.10
CA GLY A 328 -1.74 1.75 4.01
C GLY A 328 -1.51 0.82 5.20
N ARG A 329 -2.15 1.06 6.35
CA ARG A 329 -2.05 0.26 7.59
C ARG A 329 -0.63 0.18 8.18
N VAL A 330 0.17 1.24 7.98
CA VAL A 330 1.51 1.38 8.57
C VAL A 330 1.44 1.98 9.98
N GLN A 331 2.50 1.81 10.77
CA GLN A 331 2.59 2.34 12.14
C GLN A 331 3.36 3.67 12.23
N GLY A 332 4.16 4.01 11.22
CA GLY A 332 4.91 5.27 11.17
C GLY A 332 5.09 5.77 9.75
N ILE A 333 5.56 7.02 9.65
CA ILE A 333 5.73 7.75 8.41
C ILE A 333 7.20 8.11 8.22
N LYS A 334 7.76 7.90 7.03
CA LYS A 334 9.04 8.49 6.62
C LYS A 334 8.79 9.70 5.73
N LEU A 335 9.61 10.75 5.89
CA LEU A 335 9.70 11.87 4.95
C LEU A 335 11.13 12.40 4.89
N GLU A 336 11.47 13.08 3.79
CA GLU A 336 12.84 13.55 3.54
C GLU A 336 12.98 15.06 3.73
N GLY A 337 14.06 15.48 4.40
CA GLY A 337 14.40 16.88 4.59
C GLY A 337 14.90 17.19 5.99
N GLY A 338 15.70 18.26 6.08
CA GLY A 338 16.33 18.73 7.30
C GLY A 338 15.46 19.75 8.03
N ALA A 339 16.09 20.83 8.50
CA ALA A 339 15.44 21.89 9.27
C ALA A 339 14.20 22.49 8.56
N GLU A 340 14.18 22.53 7.22
CA GLU A 340 13.06 23.03 6.44
C GLU A 340 11.77 22.20 6.60
N MET A 341 11.86 20.91 6.94
CA MET A 341 10.70 20.03 7.12
C MET A 341 10.21 19.97 8.57
N VAL A 342 10.85 20.68 9.51
CA VAL A 342 10.44 20.75 10.92
C VAL A 342 8.95 21.07 11.11
N PRO A 343 8.36 22.06 10.38
CA PRO A 343 6.93 22.35 10.53
C PRO A 343 6.03 21.16 10.17
N ALA A 344 6.36 20.41 9.11
CA ALA A 344 5.62 19.22 8.70
C ALA A 344 5.78 18.08 9.72
N ILE A 345 7.02 17.79 10.14
CA ILE A 345 7.32 16.74 11.14
C ILE A 345 6.55 17.02 12.43
N ALA A 346 6.66 18.24 12.98
CA ALA A 346 6.00 18.61 14.22
C ALA A 346 4.48 18.47 14.13
N LYS A 347 3.88 18.82 12.99
CA LYS A 347 2.43 18.71 12.77
C LYS A 347 1.97 17.25 12.68
N ILE A 348 2.70 16.39 11.96
CA ILE A 348 2.41 14.95 11.87
C ILE A 348 2.52 14.30 13.26
N VAL A 349 3.58 14.61 14.01
CA VAL A 349 3.79 14.09 15.37
C VAL A 349 2.68 14.56 16.32
N THR A 350 2.28 15.84 16.25
CA THR A 350 1.16 16.38 17.04
C THR A 350 -0.18 15.70 16.71
N ALA A 351 -0.36 15.25 15.46
CA ALA A 351 -1.51 14.44 15.05
C ALA A 351 -1.46 12.99 15.55
N GLY A 352 -0.42 12.59 16.29
CA GLY A 352 -0.28 11.27 16.90
C GLY A 352 0.40 10.22 16.01
N MET A 353 1.00 10.63 14.89
CA MET A 353 1.66 9.72 13.95
C MET A 353 3.20 9.74 14.15
N PRO A 354 3.85 8.59 14.37
CA PRO A 354 5.30 8.51 14.49
C PRO A 354 6.02 8.91 13.20
N VAL A 355 7.04 9.76 13.29
CA VAL A 355 7.86 10.18 12.14
C VAL A 355 9.28 9.64 12.23
N LEU A 356 9.70 8.91 11.19
CA LEU A 356 11.09 8.60 10.87
C LEU A 356 11.60 9.69 9.93
N ALA A 357 12.46 10.59 10.40
CA ALA A 357 13.04 11.60 9.52
C ALA A 357 14.09 10.98 8.59
N HIS A 358 14.39 11.63 7.46
CA HIS A 358 15.47 11.25 6.57
C HIS A 358 16.30 12.48 6.16
N ILE A 359 17.60 12.46 6.50
CA ILE A 359 18.57 13.50 6.16
C ILE A 359 19.84 12.89 5.55
N GLY A 360 20.72 13.75 5.03
CA GLY A 360 21.87 13.32 4.24
C GLY A 360 21.51 13.40 2.77
N LEU A 361 21.84 12.36 2.00
CA LEU A 361 21.36 12.25 0.63
C LEU A 361 19.87 11.92 0.66
N THR A 362 19.04 12.81 0.11
CA THR A 362 17.59 12.62 0.01
C THR A 362 17.24 12.36 -1.47
N PRO A 363 17.05 11.10 -1.90
CA PRO A 363 16.82 10.72 -3.29
C PRO A 363 15.73 11.53 -4.01
N GLN A 364 14.65 11.91 -3.33
CA GLN A 364 13.58 12.71 -3.91
C GLN A 364 14.06 14.09 -4.41
N ARG A 365 15.21 14.55 -3.91
CA ARG A 365 15.84 15.82 -4.28
C ARG A 365 17.10 15.62 -5.12
N GLN A 366 17.28 14.46 -5.74
CA GLN A 366 18.49 14.14 -6.52
C GLN A 366 18.81 15.21 -7.58
N ASN A 367 17.80 15.78 -8.24
CA ASN A 367 17.98 16.81 -9.26
C ASN A 367 18.56 18.11 -8.67
N ALA A 368 18.07 18.52 -7.50
CA ALA A 368 18.61 19.66 -6.77
C ALA A 368 20.01 19.39 -6.19
N LEU A 369 20.30 18.14 -5.84
CA LEU A 369 21.59 17.71 -5.28
C LEU A 369 22.65 17.38 -6.35
N GLY A 370 22.29 17.39 -7.63
CA GLY A 370 23.18 17.03 -8.74
C GLY A 370 23.52 15.53 -8.79
N GLY A 371 22.54 14.69 -8.43
CA GLY A 371 22.61 13.23 -8.39
C GLY A 371 22.93 12.65 -7.00
N PHE A 372 23.19 11.34 -6.96
CA PHE A 372 23.47 10.59 -5.74
C PHE A 372 24.88 10.86 -5.20
N ARG A 373 25.06 12.01 -4.52
CA ARG A 373 26.34 12.44 -3.96
C ARG A 373 26.38 12.29 -2.45
N VAL A 374 27.53 11.84 -1.95
CA VAL A 374 27.82 11.76 -0.51
C VAL A 374 27.73 13.16 0.14
N GLN A 375 27.00 13.26 1.24
CA GLN A 375 26.76 14.50 1.99
C GLN A 375 27.70 14.62 3.19
N GLY A 376 27.92 15.83 3.70
CA GLY A 376 28.73 16.03 4.91
C GLY A 376 30.24 15.83 4.75
N LYS A 377 30.79 15.96 3.53
CA LYS A 377 32.24 15.82 3.28
C LYS A 377 33.10 16.97 3.82
N SER A 378 32.52 18.16 3.96
CA SER A 378 33.20 19.33 4.53
C SER A 378 32.73 19.57 5.95
N ALA A 379 33.53 20.25 6.77
CA ALA A 379 33.13 20.61 8.13
C ALA A 379 31.81 21.40 8.15
N ALA A 380 31.61 22.34 7.21
CA ALA A 380 30.36 23.09 7.07
C ALA A 380 29.17 22.18 6.71
N GLY A 381 29.35 21.23 5.78
CA GLY A 381 28.31 20.27 5.43
C GLY A 381 27.97 19.31 6.57
N ALA A 382 28.97 18.84 7.31
CA ALA A 382 28.78 17.99 8.49
C ALA A 382 28.09 18.74 9.63
N LEU A 383 28.42 20.02 9.84
CA LEU A 383 27.74 20.87 10.82
C LEU A 383 26.28 21.09 10.43
N ARG A 384 25.99 21.37 9.15
CA ARG A 384 24.61 21.48 8.65
C ARG A 384 23.82 20.18 8.89
N LEU A 385 24.40 19.03 8.57
CA LEU A 385 23.78 17.73 8.82
C LEU A 385 23.47 17.52 10.31
N LEU A 386 24.40 17.87 11.21
CA LEU A 386 24.15 17.78 12.65
C LEU A 386 23.04 18.73 13.10
N THR A 387 23.00 19.96 12.58
CA THR A 387 21.92 20.92 12.84
C THR A 387 20.57 20.38 12.37
N ASP A 388 20.50 19.83 11.16
CA ASP A 388 19.29 19.19 10.62
C ASP A 388 18.85 18.02 11.50
N ALA A 389 19.79 17.15 11.91
CA ALA A 389 19.53 16.02 12.79
C ALA A 389 18.94 16.42 14.14
N ILE A 390 19.48 17.47 14.76
CA ILE A 390 18.96 18.01 16.01
C ILE A 390 17.58 18.62 15.76
N ALA A 391 17.40 19.38 14.68
CA ALA A 391 16.13 20.04 14.36
C ALA A 391 14.98 19.05 14.19
N VAL A 392 15.19 17.96 13.43
CA VAL A 392 14.15 16.92 13.25
C VAL A 392 13.87 16.14 14.54
N GLN A 393 14.88 15.96 15.39
CA GLN A 393 14.68 15.38 16.73
C GLN A 393 13.81 16.28 17.61
N GLU A 394 14.10 17.59 17.68
CA GLU A 394 13.32 18.52 18.49
C GLU A 394 11.89 18.70 17.93
N ALA A 395 11.69 18.48 16.63
CA ALA A 395 10.36 18.41 16.01
C ALA A 395 9.55 17.17 16.42
N GLY A 396 10.19 16.18 17.08
CA GLY A 396 9.53 15.00 17.61
C GLY A 396 9.67 13.73 16.77
N ALA A 397 10.57 13.70 15.77
CA ALA A 397 10.89 12.46 15.07
C ALA A 397 11.36 11.38 16.07
N PHE A 398 10.91 10.13 15.91
CA PHE A 398 11.30 9.04 16.82
C PHE A 398 12.66 8.43 16.47
N ALA A 399 13.10 8.63 15.23
CA ALA A 399 14.35 8.14 14.66
C ALA A 399 14.71 9.00 13.44
N VAL A 400 15.95 8.89 12.96
CA VAL A 400 16.39 9.56 11.72
C VAL A 400 17.26 8.65 10.86
N VAL A 401 16.96 8.55 9.57
CA VAL A 401 17.82 7.90 8.58
C VAL A 401 18.95 8.86 8.20
N LEU A 402 20.18 8.33 8.16
CA LEU A 402 21.37 9.01 7.63
C LEU A 402 21.83 8.28 6.37
N GLU A 403 21.67 8.90 5.21
CA GLU A 403 22.04 8.31 3.92
C GLU A 403 23.30 8.94 3.30
N ALA A 404 24.22 8.08 2.87
CA ALA A 404 25.45 8.46 2.17
C ALA A 404 26.26 9.56 2.90
N VAL A 405 26.53 9.35 4.19
CA VAL A 405 27.27 10.25 5.09
C VAL A 405 28.61 9.60 5.49
N PRO A 406 29.74 10.34 5.61
CA PRO A 406 30.98 9.80 6.15
C PRO A 406 30.80 9.14 7.53
N THR A 407 31.45 7.99 7.74
CA THR A 407 31.32 7.17 8.96
C THR A 407 31.56 7.96 10.24
N GLU A 408 32.59 8.81 10.26
CA GLU A 408 32.97 9.61 11.42
C GLU A 408 31.90 10.65 11.76
N VAL A 409 31.31 11.27 10.73
CA VAL A 409 30.23 12.25 10.87
C VAL A 409 28.97 11.55 11.39
N ALA A 410 28.55 10.44 10.78
CA ALA A 410 27.38 9.68 11.21
C ALA A 410 27.53 9.15 12.65
N SER A 411 28.72 8.68 13.02
CA SER A 411 29.04 8.25 14.39
C SER A 411 28.93 9.41 15.40
N LEU A 412 29.41 10.60 15.02
CA LEU A 412 29.31 11.77 15.89
C LEU A 412 27.86 12.26 16.02
N VAL A 413 27.10 12.30 14.92
CA VAL A 413 25.67 12.63 14.93
C VAL A 413 24.91 11.66 15.84
N THR A 414 25.14 10.35 15.69
CA THR A 414 24.52 9.31 16.52
C THR A 414 24.78 9.52 18.01
N LYS A 415 26.01 9.90 18.39
CA LYS A 415 26.36 10.19 19.79
C LYS A 415 25.69 11.47 20.33
N LYS A 416 25.29 12.40 19.46
CA LYS A 416 24.68 13.67 19.86
C LYS A 416 23.16 13.60 19.98
N LEU A 417 22.52 12.67 19.27
CA LEU A 417 21.07 12.49 19.32
C LEU A 417 20.64 11.60 20.50
N ARG A 418 19.42 11.83 20.95
CA ARG A 418 18.67 11.03 21.94
C ARG A 418 17.78 9.97 21.27
N ILE A 419 17.55 10.12 19.97
CA ILE A 419 16.78 9.21 19.13
C ILE A 419 17.71 8.32 18.30
N PRO A 420 17.30 7.10 17.94
CA PRO A 420 18.09 6.22 17.09
C PRO A 420 18.36 6.82 15.71
N THR A 421 19.57 6.59 15.22
CA THR A 421 19.97 6.82 13.84
C THR A 421 19.96 5.51 13.05
N ILE A 422 19.39 5.50 11.85
CA ILE A 422 19.42 4.34 10.95
C ILE A 422 20.33 4.66 9.77
N GLY A 423 21.43 3.93 9.62
CA GLY A 423 22.40 4.17 8.55
C GLY A 423 22.07 3.44 7.26
N ILE A 424 22.32 4.09 6.13
CA ILE A 424 22.46 3.46 4.81
C ILE A 424 23.61 4.14 4.06
N GLY A 425 24.74 3.43 3.94
CA GLY A 425 25.98 4.06 3.49
C GLY A 425 26.52 5.13 4.45
N ALA A 426 26.21 5.01 5.74
CA ALA A 426 26.67 5.90 6.83
C ALA A 426 27.64 5.23 7.82
N GLY A 427 28.17 4.06 7.46
CA GLY A 427 29.03 3.25 8.34
C GLY A 427 28.27 2.57 9.48
N ASN A 428 29.00 1.84 10.32
CA ASN A 428 28.43 1.02 11.42
C ASN A 428 28.28 1.78 12.75
N GLY A 429 28.53 3.09 12.78
CA GLY A 429 28.39 3.92 13.98
C GLY A 429 26.96 4.40 14.26
N CYS A 430 26.00 4.10 13.39
CA CYS A 430 24.58 4.37 13.60
C CYS A 430 23.94 3.39 14.60
N SER A 431 22.76 3.74 15.13
CA SER A 431 21.99 2.89 16.05
C SER A 431 21.38 1.65 15.38
N GLY A 432 21.29 1.66 14.06
CA GLY A 432 20.75 0.59 13.24
C GLY A 432 21.14 0.77 11.79
N GLN A 433 20.69 -0.14 10.93
CA GLN A 433 21.00 -0.13 9.50
C GLN A 433 19.76 -0.45 8.67
N VAL A 434 19.69 0.13 7.47
CA VAL A 434 18.70 -0.20 6.44
C VAL A 434 19.36 -0.48 5.11
N LEU A 435 18.81 -1.44 4.36
CA LEU A 435 19.12 -1.69 2.96
C LEU A 435 17.83 -1.91 2.16
N VAL A 436 17.90 -1.64 0.86
CA VAL A 436 16.87 -2.09 -0.09
C VAL A 436 16.95 -3.61 -0.20
N GLN A 437 15.85 -4.31 0.07
CA GLN A 437 15.83 -5.77 0.12
C GLN A 437 16.24 -6.40 -1.21
N VAL A 438 15.73 -5.87 -2.33
CA VAL A 438 16.07 -6.33 -3.68
C VAL A 438 17.58 -6.28 -3.93
N ASP A 439 18.23 -5.22 -3.46
CA ASP A 439 19.66 -4.98 -3.62
C ASP A 439 20.49 -5.97 -2.79
N MET A 440 20.12 -6.16 -1.51
CA MET A 440 20.85 -7.05 -0.62
C MET A 440 20.59 -8.54 -0.93
N SER A 441 19.41 -8.90 -1.44
CA SER A 441 19.07 -10.28 -1.80
C SER A 441 19.57 -10.68 -3.19
N GLY A 442 20.05 -9.72 -3.99
CA GLY A 442 20.48 -9.99 -5.36
C GLY A 442 19.34 -10.29 -6.32
N ASN A 443 18.16 -9.73 -6.10
CA ASN A 443 16.98 -9.97 -6.94
C ASN A 443 16.90 -8.99 -8.13
N PHE A 444 17.93 -8.93 -8.95
CA PHE A 444 17.99 -8.04 -10.11
C PHE A 444 18.90 -8.62 -11.19
N PRO A 445 18.71 -8.24 -12.47
CA PRO A 445 19.52 -8.75 -13.57
C PRO A 445 21.01 -8.41 -13.42
N PRO A 446 21.92 -9.26 -13.95
CA PRO A 446 23.34 -8.98 -13.98
C PRO A 446 23.64 -7.65 -14.67
N GLY A 447 24.67 -6.94 -14.20
CA GLY A 447 25.09 -5.66 -14.76
C GLY A 447 24.37 -4.43 -14.21
N ARG A 448 23.33 -4.60 -13.38
CA ARG A 448 22.75 -3.47 -12.63
C ARG A 448 23.81 -2.82 -11.74
N PHE A 449 23.90 -1.49 -11.78
CA PHE A 449 24.76 -0.74 -10.88
C PHE A 449 24.28 -0.91 -9.43
N LEU A 450 25.21 -1.29 -8.55
CA LEU A 450 24.92 -1.43 -7.13
C LEU A 450 25.66 -0.33 -6.34
N PRO A 451 24.98 0.44 -5.47
CA PRO A 451 25.65 1.43 -4.65
C PRO A 451 26.76 0.79 -3.80
N LYS A 452 27.88 1.50 -3.63
CA LYS A 452 29.08 1.00 -2.93
C LYS A 452 28.82 0.49 -1.50
N PHE A 453 27.75 0.95 -0.86
CA PHE A 453 27.40 0.62 0.52
C PHE A 453 26.59 -0.67 0.63
N VAL A 454 26.13 -1.24 -0.48
CA VAL A 454 25.35 -2.47 -0.46
C VAL A 454 26.28 -3.67 -0.39
N LYS A 455 25.95 -4.60 0.51
CA LYS A 455 26.47 -5.97 0.48
C LYS A 455 25.38 -6.89 -0.09
N LYS A 456 25.72 -7.67 -1.12
CA LYS A 456 24.88 -8.76 -1.64
C LYS A 456 25.05 -9.99 -0.74
N TYR A 457 23.93 -10.49 -0.18
CA TYR A 457 23.86 -11.64 0.73
C TYR A 457 23.35 -12.92 0.05
N GLY A 458 22.76 -12.82 -1.13
CA GLY A 458 22.24 -13.97 -1.89
C GLY A 458 22.13 -13.67 -3.39
N ASP A 459 21.65 -14.64 -4.18
CA ASP A 459 21.45 -14.49 -5.64
C ASP A 459 20.05 -14.95 -6.07
N VAL A 460 19.03 -14.22 -5.63
CA VAL A 460 17.62 -14.55 -5.93
C VAL A 460 17.34 -14.51 -7.43
N TRP A 461 17.96 -13.59 -8.19
CA TRP A 461 17.79 -13.55 -9.64
C TRP A 461 18.28 -14.83 -10.33
N GLY A 462 19.48 -15.30 -9.98
CA GLY A 462 20.03 -16.53 -10.53
C GLY A 462 19.17 -17.75 -10.22
N GLU A 463 18.62 -17.80 -9.00
CA GLU A 463 17.67 -18.83 -8.57
C GLU A 463 16.37 -18.82 -9.39
N ALA A 464 15.73 -17.66 -9.49
CA ALA A 464 14.49 -17.49 -10.23
C ALA A 464 14.67 -17.81 -11.71
N LYS A 465 15.76 -17.30 -12.33
CA LYS A 465 16.08 -17.58 -13.72
C LYS A 465 16.24 -19.08 -13.96
N ARG A 466 16.99 -19.78 -13.10
CA ARG A 466 17.18 -21.23 -13.24
C ARG A 466 15.86 -22.00 -13.13
N ALA A 467 15.01 -21.65 -12.17
CA ALA A 467 13.71 -22.29 -11.99
C ALA A 467 12.79 -22.10 -13.22
N VAL A 468 12.72 -20.87 -13.75
CA VAL A 468 11.94 -20.57 -14.97
C VAL A 468 12.50 -21.29 -16.20
N GLU A 469 13.82 -21.41 -16.31
CA GLU A 469 14.46 -22.15 -17.40
C GLU A 469 14.21 -23.65 -17.32
N ALA A 470 14.26 -24.24 -16.12
CA ALA A 470 13.93 -25.65 -15.90
C ALA A 470 12.49 -25.95 -16.28
N PHE A 471 11.53 -25.14 -15.81
CA PHE A 471 10.12 -25.26 -16.20
C PHE A 471 9.94 -25.22 -17.73
N ARG A 472 10.60 -24.27 -18.40
CA ARG A 472 10.58 -24.17 -19.87
C ARG A 472 11.11 -25.45 -20.55
N VAL A 473 12.20 -26.02 -20.05
CA VAL A 473 12.79 -27.26 -20.59
C VAL A 473 11.81 -28.43 -20.41
N GLU A 474 11.30 -28.62 -19.20
CA GLU A 474 10.41 -29.75 -18.89
C GLU A 474 9.08 -29.70 -19.68
N VAL A 475 8.54 -28.49 -19.90
CA VAL A 475 7.36 -28.30 -20.77
C VAL A 475 7.68 -28.65 -22.23
N LYS A 476 8.85 -28.24 -22.74
CA LYS A 476 9.26 -28.52 -24.13
C LYS A 476 9.52 -30.00 -24.37
N GLU A 477 10.06 -30.70 -23.38
CA GLU A 477 10.33 -32.14 -23.42
C GLU A 477 9.08 -32.98 -23.11
N ARG A 478 7.98 -32.34 -22.68
CA ARG A 478 6.75 -32.99 -22.18
C ARG A 478 7.00 -33.91 -20.97
N SER A 479 8.05 -33.64 -20.21
CA SER A 479 8.28 -34.28 -18.91
C SER A 479 7.44 -33.62 -17.80
N TYR A 480 7.05 -32.37 -17.98
CA TYR A 480 6.03 -31.69 -17.17
C TYR A 480 4.74 -31.40 -17.97
N PRO A 481 3.54 -31.61 -17.39
CA PRO A 481 3.30 -32.22 -16.08
C PRO A 481 3.57 -33.73 -16.09
N ALA A 482 4.30 -34.22 -15.09
CA ALA A 482 4.39 -35.64 -14.79
C ALA A 482 3.05 -36.17 -14.19
N VAL A 483 2.90 -37.49 -14.11
CA VAL A 483 1.64 -38.13 -13.70
C VAL A 483 1.14 -37.63 -12.33
N GLU A 484 2.03 -37.40 -11.38
CA GLU A 484 1.72 -36.87 -10.05
C GLU A 484 1.14 -35.46 -10.04
N HIS A 485 1.30 -34.71 -11.13
CA HIS A 485 0.74 -33.36 -11.33
C HIS A 485 -0.55 -33.37 -12.16
N THR A 486 -1.09 -34.55 -12.49
CA THR A 486 -2.33 -34.69 -13.26
C THR A 486 -3.50 -35.17 -12.40
N TYR A 487 -4.70 -35.09 -12.97
CA TYR A 487 -5.93 -35.57 -12.35
C TYR A 487 -6.41 -36.84 -13.06
N PRO A 488 -6.69 -37.94 -12.34
CA PRO A 488 -7.18 -39.16 -12.95
C PRO A 488 -8.66 -39.04 -13.34
N MET A 489 -9.05 -39.73 -14.41
CA MET A 489 -10.44 -40.03 -14.76
C MET A 489 -10.65 -41.54 -14.64
N ALA A 490 -11.84 -41.97 -14.19
CA ALA A 490 -12.20 -43.39 -14.23
C ALA A 490 -12.19 -43.88 -15.68
N LYS A 491 -11.68 -45.10 -15.92
CA LYS A 491 -11.49 -45.62 -17.28
C LYS A 491 -12.81 -45.77 -18.03
N GLU A 492 -13.85 -46.13 -17.30
CA GLU A 492 -15.21 -46.32 -17.80
C GLU A 492 -15.81 -45.00 -18.28
N GLU A 493 -15.63 -43.93 -17.51
CA GLU A 493 -16.06 -42.58 -17.87
C GLU A 493 -15.29 -42.03 -19.07
N PHE A 494 -13.99 -42.35 -19.17
CA PHE A 494 -13.19 -41.96 -20.33
C PHE A 494 -13.64 -42.71 -21.61
N ALA A 495 -13.93 -44.01 -21.51
CA ALA A 495 -14.44 -44.78 -22.64
C ALA A 495 -15.81 -44.28 -23.13
N GLU A 496 -16.71 -43.90 -22.21
CA GLU A 496 -17.97 -43.27 -22.59
C GLU A 496 -17.75 -41.90 -23.25
N PHE A 497 -16.83 -41.10 -22.73
CA PHE A 497 -16.44 -39.84 -23.38
C PHE A 497 -15.92 -40.07 -24.81
N GLU A 498 -15.04 -41.05 -25.03
CA GLU A 498 -14.55 -41.41 -26.36
C GLU A 498 -15.67 -41.84 -27.30
N ARG A 499 -16.62 -42.67 -26.83
CA ARG A 499 -17.78 -43.10 -27.61
C ARG A 499 -18.65 -41.92 -28.04
N VAL A 500 -18.98 -41.02 -27.09
CA VAL A 500 -19.79 -39.82 -27.34
C VAL A 500 -19.11 -38.88 -28.33
N VAL A 501 -17.79 -38.68 -28.20
CA VAL A 501 -17.02 -37.81 -29.11
C VAL A 501 -16.83 -38.45 -30.49
N GLY A 502 -16.67 -39.77 -30.56
CA GLY A 502 -16.49 -40.54 -31.79
C GLY A 502 -17.75 -40.62 -32.68
N GLY A 503 -18.91 -40.19 -32.17
CA GLY A 503 -20.16 -40.19 -32.92
C GLY A 503 -20.86 -41.55 -33.01
N GLU A 504 -20.39 -42.55 -32.27
CA GLU A 504 -21.07 -43.84 -32.09
C GLU A 504 -22.23 -43.65 -31.12
N ARG A 505 -23.39 -43.25 -31.66
CA ARG A 505 -24.59 -42.98 -30.87
C ARG A 505 -25.24 -44.25 -30.35
#